data_AF-A0A529SG17-F1
#
_entry.id   AF-A0A529SG17-F1
#
_cell.length_a   1.000
_cell.length_b   1.000
_cell.length_c   1.000
_cell.angle_alpha   90.00
_cell.angle_beta   90.00
_cell.angle_gamma   90.00
#
_symmetry.space_group_name_H-M   'P 1'
#
loop_
_entity.id
_entity.type
_entity.pdbx_description
1 polymer ?
#
loop_
_entity_poly.entity_id
_entity_poly.type
_entity_poly.pdbx_seq_one_letter_code
_entity_poly.pdbx_strand_id
1 'polypeptide(L)'
;LWPEVRSIIVLAMNYGPDRDPRDVLEKRDRGAISVYAQNRDYHDVMKGRLKEIAGKIVAKAGGDVKVFVDTAPVMEKPLAEAAGLGWQGKHTNLVSRAHGSWLFLGTIFSTAELEPDEVE
;
A
#
# COMPACT_ATOMS: atom_id res chain seq x y z
N LEU A 1 1.70 0.62 19.08
CA LEU A 1 1.07 -0.54 18.42
C LEU A 1 1.83 -1.83 18.64
N TRP A 2 3.17 -1.81 18.58
CA TRP A 2 4.00 -2.97 18.86
C TRP A 2 5.43 -2.52 19.22
N PRO A 3 5.81 -2.52 20.51
CA PRO A 3 7.07 -1.92 20.97
C PRO A 3 8.35 -2.54 20.40
N GLU A 4 8.32 -3.81 20.02
CA GLU A 4 9.49 -4.58 19.57
C GLU A 4 9.84 -4.35 18.09
N VAL A 5 9.07 -3.52 17.38
CA VAL A 5 9.28 -3.23 15.96
C VAL A 5 10.60 -2.50 15.76
N ARG A 6 11.39 -3.02 14.83
CA ARG A 6 12.68 -2.42 14.43
C ARG A 6 12.67 -1.89 13.00
N SER A 7 11.85 -2.48 12.14
CA SER A 7 11.70 -2.05 10.75
C SER A 7 10.26 -2.16 10.29
N ILE A 8 9.89 -1.33 9.32
CA ILE A 8 8.59 -1.36 8.66
C ILE A 8 8.86 -1.45 7.16
N ILE A 9 8.43 -2.54 6.54
CA ILE A 9 8.42 -2.68 5.09
C ILE A 9 7.11 -2.12 4.58
N VAL A 10 7.18 -1.15 3.67
CA VAL A 10 6.00 -0.58 3.01
C VAL A 10 5.93 -1.10 1.60
N LEU A 11 4.75 -1.55 1.19
CA LEU A 11 4.50 -2.06 -0.16
C LEU A 11 3.35 -1.29 -0.79
N ALA A 12 3.48 -1.03 -2.09
CA ALA A 12 2.44 -0.43 -2.89
C ALA A 12 1.98 -1.38 -4.00
N MET A 13 0.67 -1.41 -4.26
CA MET A 13 0.07 -2.14 -5.37
C MET A 13 -0.67 -1.17 -6.27
N ASN A 14 -0.25 -1.08 -7.53
CA ASN A 14 -0.92 -0.25 -8.52
C ASN A 14 -2.30 -0.83 -8.85
N TYR A 15 -3.34 0.00 -8.78
CA TYR A 15 -4.73 -0.35 -9.12
C TYR A 15 -5.30 0.49 -10.27
N GLY A 16 -4.43 1.26 -10.94
CA GLY A 16 -4.77 2.05 -12.11
C GLY A 16 -5.46 1.19 -13.17
N PRO A 17 -6.54 1.67 -13.78
CA PRO A 17 -7.27 0.91 -14.79
C PRO A 17 -6.54 0.94 -16.13
N ASP A 18 -6.68 -0.12 -16.94
CA ASP A 18 -6.12 -0.19 -18.30
C ASP A 18 -6.85 0.71 -19.33
N ARG A 19 -7.96 1.33 -18.91
CA ARG A 19 -8.80 2.23 -19.72
C ARG A 19 -9.02 3.56 -19.01
N ASP A 20 -9.48 4.58 -19.73
CA ASP A 20 -9.82 5.85 -19.10
C ASP A 20 -11.02 5.68 -18.15
N PRO A 21 -10.87 5.91 -16.83
CA PRO A 21 -11.97 5.75 -15.90
C PRO A 21 -13.10 6.79 -16.11
N ARG A 22 -12.87 7.82 -16.94
CA ARG A 22 -13.85 8.87 -17.23
C ARG A 22 -14.86 8.48 -18.32
N ASP A 23 -14.64 7.38 -19.05
CA ASP A 23 -15.56 6.91 -20.10
C ASP A 23 -16.99 6.71 -19.60
N VAL A 24 -17.16 6.38 -18.31
CA VAL A 24 -18.48 6.20 -17.68
C VAL A 24 -19.26 7.52 -17.59
N LEU A 25 -18.58 8.67 -17.56
CA LEU A 25 -19.22 9.99 -17.44
C LEU A 25 -20.04 10.37 -18.67
N GLU A 26 -19.81 9.72 -19.81
CA GLU A 26 -20.62 9.88 -21.02
C GLU A 26 -21.95 9.12 -20.97
N LYS A 27 -22.11 8.20 -20.01
CA LYS A 27 -23.30 7.35 -19.89
C LYS A 27 -24.34 8.02 -18.99
N ARG A 28 -25.58 8.15 -19.49
CA ARG A 28 -26.69 8.79 -18.75
C ARG A 28 -27.51 7.81 -17.91
N ASP A 29 -27.29 6.51 -18.08
CA ASP A 29 -28.07 5.42 -17.46
C ASP A 29 -27.40 4.84 -16.20
N ARG A 30 -26.20 5.30 -15.83
CA ARG A 30 -25.42 4.76 -14.70
C ARG A 30 -24.54 5.82 -14.05
N GLY A 31 -24.17 5.58 -12.80
CA GLY A 31 -23.20 6.41 -12.07
C GLY A 31 -21.75 5.92 -12.23
N ALA A 32 -20.80 6.79 -11.88
CA ALA A 32 -19.39 6.45 -11.76
C ALA A 32 -19.10 5.90 -10.35
N ILE A 33 -18.38 4.78 -10.27
CA ILE A 33 -17.84 4.24 -9.02
C ILE A 33 -16.33 4.46 -9.05
N SER A 34 -15.74 4.89 -7.93
CA SER A 34 -14.28 5.07 -7.83
C SER A 34 -13.53 3.79 -8.22
N VAL A 35 -12.44 3.93 -8.97
CA VAL A 35 -11.70 2.78 -9.54
C VAL A 35 -11.28 1.77 -8.46
N TYR A 36 -10.90 2.25 -7.28
CA TYR A 36 -10.46 1.38 -6.18
C TYR A 36 -11.53 0.39 -5.72
N ALA A 37 -12.81 0.70 -5.98
CA ALA A 37 -13.97 -0.10 -5.57
C ALA A 37 -14.62 -0.90 -6.72
N GLN A 38 -13.99 -0.94 -7.91
CA GLN A 38 -14.55 -1.64 -9.08
C GLN A 38 -14.18 -3.12 -9.16
N ASN A 39 -13.15 -3.56 -8.42
CA ASN A 39 -12.64 -4.92 -8.44
C ASN A 39 -12.89 -5.63 -7.10
N ARG A 40 -12.35 -6.84 -6.95
CA ARG A 40 -12.32 -7.53 -5.64
C ARG A 40 -11.75 -6.60 -4.57
N ASP A 41 -12.30 -6.69 -3.36
CA ASP A 41 -11.87 -5.90 -2.22
C ASP A 41 -10.35 -5.98 -2.04
N TYR A 42 -9.70 -4.82 -2.10
CA TYR A 42 -8.25 -4.72 -2.04
C TYR A 42 -7.71 -5.19 -0.70
N HIS A 43 -8.48 -5.10 0.39
CA HIS A 43 -8.05 -5.57 1.71
C HIS A 43 -7.71 -7.06 1.68
N ASP A 44 -8.57 -7.89 1.09
CA ASP A 44 -8.35 -9.34 1.00
C ASP A 44 -7.17 -9.68 0.10
N VAL A 45 -7.08 -9.01 -1.06
CA VAL A 45 -6.01 -9.24 -2.04
C VAL A 45 -4.65 -8.84 -1.47
N MET A 46 -4.56 -7.64 -0.90
CA MET A 46 -3.34 -7.11 -0.29
C MET A 46 -2.91 -7.95 0.90
N LYS A 47 -3.83 -8.22 1.84
CA LYS A 47 -3.52 -8.97 3.06
C LYS A 47 -3.01 -10.38 2.75
N GLY A 48 -3.57 -11.05 1.74
CA GLY A 48 -3.07 -12.35 1.27
C GLY A 48 -1.62 -12.27 0.78
N ARG A 49 -1.32 -11.31 -0.10
CA ARG A 49 0.03 -11.10 -0.65
C ARG A 49 1.05 -10.68 0.42
N LEU A 50 0.66 -9.79 1.33
CA LEU A 50 1.51 -9.36 2.43
C LEU A 50 1.88 -10.52 3.35
N LYS A 51 0.94 -11.42 3.66
CA LYS A 51 1.24 -12.62 4.47
C LYS A 51 2.25 -13.54 3.79
N GLU A 52 2.16 -13.71 2.47
CA GLU A 52 3.14 -14.50 1.72
C GLU A 52 4.55 -13.89 1.82
N ILE A 53 4.67 -12.58 1.61
CA ILE A 53 5.94 -11.86 1.71
C ILE A 53 6.47 -11.90 3.15
N ALA A 54 5.62 -11.64 4.13
CA ALA A 54 5.95 -11.67 5.55
C ALA A 54 6.49 -13.05 5.97
N GLY A 55 5.87 -14.15 5.50
CA GLY A 55 6.37 -15.50 5.73
C GLY A 55 7.77 -15.74 5.17
N LYS A 56 8.06 -15.20 3.98
CA LYS A 56 9.41 -15.27 3.37
C LYS A 56 10.44 -14.45 4.15
N ILE A 57 10.04 -13.30 4.70
CA ILE A 57 10.90 -12.46 5.54
C ILE A 57 11.26 -13.22 6.82
N VAL A 58 10.26 -13.74 7.55
CA VAL A 58 10.48 -14.53 8.78
C VAL A 58 11.38 -15.73 8.51
N ALA A 59 11.15 -16.45 7.41
CA ALA A 59 11.97 -17.61 7.06
C ALA A 59 13.46 -17.29 6.80
N LYS A 60 13.78 -16.06 6.39
CA LYS A 60 15.15 -15.64 6.05
C LYS A 60 15.84 -14.84 7.16
N ALA A 61 15.12 -13.91 7.78
CA ALA A 61 15.66 -12.97 8.76
C ALA A 61 15.32 -13.36 10.21
N GLY A 62 14.41 -14.32 10.42
CA GLY A 62 13.87 -14.63 11.73
C GLY A 62 12.97 -13.51 12.27
N GLY A 63 12.65 -13.60 13.57
CA GLY A 63 11.80 -12.63 14.25
C GLY A 63 10.31 -12.78 13.94
N ASP A 64 9.54 -11.81 14.43
CA ASP A 64 8.10 -11.76 14.29
C ASP A 64 7.70 -10.67 13.27
N VAL A 65 6.51 -10.84 12.69
CA VAL A 65 5.92 -9.87 11.76
C VAL A 65 4.43 -9.64 12.02
N LYS A 66 3.96 -8.42 11.73
CA LYS A 66 2.52 -8.06 11.71
C LYS A 66 2.20 -7.30 10.44
N VAL A 67 1.13 -7.71 9.76
CA VAL A 67 0.70 -7.11 8.48
C VAL A 67 -0.50 -6.20 8.68
N PHE A 68 -0.50 -5.03 8.03
CA PHE A 68 -1.59 -4.06 8.06
C PHE A 68 -1.93 -3.56 6.66
N VAL A 69 -3.22 -3.30 6.46
CA VAL A 69 -3.80 -2.70 5.25
C VAL A 69 -4.98 -1.88 5.73
N ASP A 70 -4.93 -0.54 5.63
CA ASP A 70 -6.01 0.46 5.86
C ASP A 70 -6.76 0.43 7.20
N THR A 71 -7.20 -0.74 7.67
CA THR A 71 -8.05 -0.94 8.85
C THR A 71 -7.31 -0.79 10.19
N ALA A 72 -6.01 -0.51 10.17
CA ALA A 72 -5.18 -0.40 11.37
C ALA A 72 -4.93 1.08 11.69
N PRO A 73 -4.69 1.44 12.97
CA PRO A 73 -4.38 2.82 13.37
C PRO A 73 -2.93 3.21 13.02
N VAL A 74 -2.53 2.97 11.76
CA VAL A 74 -1.20 3.24 11.21
C VAL A 74 -1.35 4.26 10.09
N MET A 75 -0.54 5.32 10.13
CA MET A 75 -0.51 6.31 9.06
C MET A 75 0.37 5.78 7.91
N GLU A 76 -0.24 5.07 6.95
CA GLU A 76 0.50 4.39 5.87
C GLU A 76 1.18 5.37 4.90
N LYS A 77 0.57 6.53 4.63
CA LYS A 77 1.10 7.50 3.64
C LYS A 77 2.44 8.12 4.09
N PRO A 78 2.60 8.63 5.33
CA PRO A 78 3.91 9.05 5.83
C PRO A 78 4.96 7.94 5.86
N LEU A 79 4.55 6.70 6.18
CA LEU A 79 5.47 5.56 6.13
C LEU A 79 5.94 5.26 4.71
N ALA A 80 5.03 5.31 3.73
CA ALA A 80 5.36 5.12 2.33
C ALA A 80 6.30 6.19 1.79
N GLU A 81 6.15 7.45 2.24
CA GLU A 81 7.07 8.53 1.92
C GLU A 81 8.45 8.30 2.54
N ALA A 82 8.51 7.92 3.82
CA ALA A 82 9.77 7.58 4.48
C ALA A 82 10.48 6.35 3.86
N ALA A 83 9.72 5.44 3.26
CA ALA A 83 10.22 4.26 2.55
C ALA A 83 10.50 4.51 1.05
N GLY A 84 10.50 5.78 0.61
CA GLY A 84 10.87 6.13 -0.77
C GLY A 84 9.87 5.71 -1.86
N LEU A 85 8.62 5.40 -1.51
CA LEU A 85 7.60 5.00 -2.51
C LEU A 85 6.98 6.21 -3.25
N GLY A 86 7.21 7.42 -2.76
CA GLY A 86 6.68 8.66 -3.30
C GLY A 86 6.53 9.74 -2.23
N TRP A 87 5.68 10.74 -2.46
CA TRP A 87 5.42 11.83 -1.52
C TRP A 87 3.92 12.05 -1.31
N GLN A 88 3.54 12.66 -0.19
CA GLN A 88 2.13 13.03 0.01
C GLN A 88 1.78 14.31 -0.77
N GLY A 89 0.95 14.17 -1.79
CA GLY A 89 0.47 15.31 -2.59
C GLY A 89 -0.48 16.22 -1.80
N LYS A 90 -0.70 17.45 -2.29
CA LYS A 90 -1.68 18.40 -1.70
C LYS A 90 -3.11 17.87 -1.66
N HIS A 91 -3.45 16.93 -2.55
CA HIS A 91 -4.72 16.19 -2.55
C HIS A 91 -4.70 14.99 -1.57
N THR A 92 -3.72 14.93 -0.66
CA THR A 92 -3.56 13.96 0.43
C THR A 92 -3.26 12.52 0.05
N ASN A 93 -3.19 12.16 -1.22
CA ASN A 93 -2.78 10.81 -1.65
C ASN A 93 -1.27 10.73 -1.80
N LEU A 94 -0.72 9.54 -1.63
CA LEU A 94 0.65 9.27 -2.03
C LEU A 94 0.74 9.42 -3.55
N VAL A 95 1.81 10.03 -4.04
CA VAL A 95 2.12 10.19 -5.45
C VAL A 95 3.50 9.58 -5.69
N SER A 96 3.59 8.64 -6.62
CA SER A 96 4.83 8.06 -7.11
C SER A 96 5.15 8.60 -8.50
N ARG A 97 6.43 8.82 -8.82
CA ARG A 97 6.81 9.23 -10.19
C ARG A 97 6.46 8.18 -11.25
N ALA A 98 6.60 6.89 -10.90
CA ALA A 98 6.40 5.79 -11.83
C ALA A 98 4.92 5.37 -11.97
N HIS A 99 4.11 5.58 -10.93
CA HIS A 99 2.75 5.01 -10.86
C HIS A 99 1.65 6.05 -10.59
N GLY A 100 1.99 7.32 -10.43
CA GLY A 100 1.04 8.36 -10.03
C GLY A 100 0.47 8.07 -8.64
N SER A 101 -0.82 8.36 -8.44
CA SER A 101 -1.51 8.21 -7.15
C SER A 101 -2.44 6.99 -7.06
N TRP A 102 -2.32 6.06 -8.01
CA TRP A 102 -3.14 4.85 -8.10
C TRP A 102 -2.54 3.69 -7.30
N LEU A 103 -2.23 3.91 -6.02
CA LEU A 103 -1.56 2.93 -5.17
C LEU A 103 -2.41 2.55 -3.96
N PHE A 104 -2.62 1.24 -3.76
CA PHE A 104 -2.97 0.69 -2.46
C PHE A 104 -1.71 0.53 -1.64
N LEU A 105 -1.78 0.87 -0.35
CA LEU A 105 -0.66 0.75 0.58
C LEU A 105 -0.89 -0.38 1.57
N GLY A 106 0.20 -1.06 1.91
CA GLY A 106 0.21 -2.12 2.90
C GLY A 106 1.54 -2.12 3.60
N THR A 107 1.54 -2.49 4.88
CA THR A 107 2.74 -2.47 5.70
C THR A 107 2.98 -3.79 6.37
N ILE A 108 4.25 -4.16 6.51
CA ILE A 108 4.71 -5.29 7.30
C ILE A 108 5.62 -4.73 8.37
N PHE A 109 5.16 -4.76 9.61
CA PHE A 109 5.96 -4.41 10.77
C PHE A 109 6.79 -5.64 11.11
N SER A 110 8.06 -5.46 11.45
CA SER A 110 9.00 -6.54 11.71
C SER A 110 9.85 -6.25 12.94
N THR A 111 10.16 -7.28 13.72
CA THR A 111 11.18 -7.19 14.78
C THR A 111 12.59 -7.38 14.24
N ALA A 112 12.74 -7.78 12.97
CA ALA A 112 14.03 -7.84 12.31
C ALA A 112 14.54 -6.43 11.99
N GLU A 113 15.85 -6.26 12.09
CA GLU A 113 16.53 -5.02 11.72
C GLU A 113 16.87 -5.08 10.24
N LEU A 114 16.38 -4.12 9.48
CA LEU A 114 16.56 -4.02 8.03
C LEU A 114 17.12 -2.64 7.71
N GLU A 115 18.03 -2.58 6.74
CA GLU A 115 18.54 -1.30 6.23
C GLU A 115 17.39 -0.49 5.62
N PRO A 116 17.22 0.79 6.01
CA PRO A 116 16.18 1.64 5.45
C PRO A 116 16.51 2.06 4.02
N ASP A 117 15.47 2.24 3.21
CA ASP A 117 15.58 2.84 1.89
C ASP A 117 15.89 4.35 1.99
N GLU A 118 16.45 4.92 0.92
CA GLU A 118 16.58 6.37 0.78
C GLU A 118 15.26 7.00 0.30
N VAL A 119 14.94 8.19 0.79
CA VAL A 119 13.77 8.96 0.35
C VAL A 119 14.01 9.53 -1.05
N GLU A 120 12.98 9.47 -1.91
CA GLU A 120 13.00 10.01 -3.28
C GLU A 120 12.98 11.56 -3.35
#